data_AF-A0A537Y791-F1
#
_entry.id   AF-A0A537Y791-F1
#
_cell.length_a   1.000
_cell.length_b   1.000
_cell.length_c   1.000
_cell.angle_alpha   90.00
_cell.angle_beta   90.00
_cell.angle_gamma   90.00
#
_symmetry.space_group_name_H-M   'P 1'
#
loop_
_entity.id
_entity.type
_entity.pdbx_description
1 polymer ?
#
loop_
_entity_poly.entity_id
_entity_poly.type
_entity_poly.pdbx_seq_one_letter_code
_entity_poly.pdbx_strand_id
1 'polypeptide(L)'
;MGRFARALAVAAMVTAIAVPAAAIPPPGAPACSVFPSNNVWHADVSKLPVNSHSSAWLSSMNASSTHLHPDFGPSGGFPYGIPYDVVSSSHAKVYLTFDYADESDKGPYPFDGNTKIEGGQNAGGDRHAIMIDSGTCKLYELYDAHYSSSGSTAGSGAIWSLTSTSTTRSA
;
A
#
# COMPACT_ATOMS: atom_id res chain seq x y z
N MET A 1 -61.69 13.83 -19.00
CA MET A 1 -60.49 14.51 -19.52
C MET A 1 -59.76 15.13 -18.34
N GLY A 2 -58.73 14.48 -17.79
CA GLY A 2 -57.93 15.01 -16.68
C GLY A 2 -56.46 14.78 -16.98
N ARG A 3 -55.72 15.86 -17.25
CA ARG A 3 -54.30 15.81 -17.60
C ARG A 3 -53.46 15.75 -16.32
N PHE A 4 -52.83 14.61 -16.05
CA PHE A 4 -51.78 14.51 -15.02
C PHE A 4 -50.46 15.00 -15.62
N ALA A 5 -49.97 16.15 -15.16
CA ALA A 5 -48.63 16.62 -15.47
C ALA A 5 -47.61 15.81 -14.64
N ARG A 6 -46.77 15.02 -15.31
CA ARG A 6 -45.60 14.39 -14.67
C ARG A 6 -44.48 15.41 -14.59
N ALA A 7 -44.15 15.86 -13.38
CA ALA A 7 -42.94 16.63 -13.15
C ALA A 7 -41.73 15.68 -13.20
N LEU A 8 -40.81 15.93 -14.12
CA LEU A 8 -39.50 15.27 -14.15
C LEU A 8 -38.63 15.93 -13.07
N ALA A 9 -38.34 15.22 -11.98
CA ALA A 9 -37.33 15.67 -11.02
C ALA A 9 -35.94 15.38 -11.58
N VAL A 10 -35.20 16.42 -11.96
CA VAL A 10 -33.78 16.33 -12.31
C VAL A 10 -33.01 16.20 -11.01
N ALA A 11 -32.53 14.98 -10.69
CA ALA A 11 -31.62 14.78 -9.58
C ALA A 11 -30.26 15.38 -9.96
N ALA A 12 -29.92 16.53 -9.36
CA ALA A 12 -28.58 17.07 -9.45
C ALA A 12 -27.62 16.15 -8.68
N MET A 13 -26.79 15.39 -9.40
CA MET A 13 -25.65 14.71 -8.80
C MET A 13 -24.66 15.79 -8.36
N VAL A 14 -24.65 16.10 -7.07
CA VAL A 14 -23.58 16.89 -6.46
C VAL A 14 -22.34 15.99 -6.44
N THR A 15 -21.49 16.10 -7.45
CA THR A 15 -20.13 15.57 -7.36
C THR A 15 -19.39 16.34 -6.27
N ALA A 16 -19.26 15.73 -5.09
CA ALA A 16 -18.41 16.26 -4.05
C ALA A 16 -16.98 16.33 -4.59
N ILE A 17 -16.46 17.55 -4.76
CA ILE A 17 -15.05 17.76 -5.08
C ILE A 17 -14.29 17.45 -3.80
N ALA A 18 -13.63 16.30 -3.74
CA ALA A 18 -12.78 15.95 -2.62
C ALA A 18 -11.61 16.94 -2.57
N VAL A 19 -11.53 17.71 -1.48
CA VAL A 19 -10.33 18.50 -1.18
C VAL A 19 -9.26 17.50 -0.74
N PRO A 20 -8.05 17.56 -1.30
CA PRO A 20 -7.01 16.61 -0.95
C PRO A 20 -6.54 16.83 0.49
N ALA A 21 -6.54 15.78 1.29
CA ALA A 21 -5.83 15.73 2.56
C ALA A 21 -4.33 15.62 2.29
N ALA A 22 -3.51 16.39 3.01
CA ALA A 22 -2.06 16.30 2.87
C ALA A 22 -1.56 14.95 3.44
N ALA A 23 -1.01 14.08 2.60
CA ALA A 23 -0.35 12.88 3.08
C ALA A 23 0.97 13.23 3.78
N ILE A 24 1.20 12.53 4.89
CA ILE A 24 2.47 12.61 5.62
C ILE A 24 3.51 11.79 4.82
N PRO A 25 4.66 12.37 4.46
CA PRO A 25 5.75 11.64 3.82
C PRO A 25 6.20 10.43 4.66
N PRO A 26 6.74 9.37 4.04
CA PRO A 26 7.28 8.24 4.79
C PRO A 26 8.41 8.71 5.73
N PRO A 27 8.40 8.29 7.01
CA PRO A 27 9.55 8.48 7.89
C PRO A 27 10.85 7.99 7.23
N GLY A 28 11.88 8.83 7.21
CA GLY A 28 13.15 8.56 6.53
C GLY A 28 13.22 8.97 5.05
N ALA A 29 12.07 9.24 4.40
CA ALA A 29 12.00 9.74 3.02
C ALA A 29 11.12 11.01 2.91
N PRO A 30 11.45 12.12 3.61
CA PRO A 30 10.58 13.29 3.73
C PRO A 30 10.34 14.04 2.41
N ALA A 31 11.19 13.83 1.41
CA ALA A 31 11.04 14.41 0.08
C ALA A 31 10.07 13.63 -0.82
N CYS A 32 9.63 12.45 -0.40
CA CYS A 32 8.72 11.61 -1.15
C CYS A 32 7.28 11.78 -0.69
N SER A 33 6.37 12.05 -1.64
CA SER A 33 4.93 11.92 -1.42
C SER A 33 4.52 10.45 -1.44
N VAL A 34 3.44 10.07 -0.76
CA VAL A 34 2.79 8.75 -0.93
C VAL A 34 1.63 8.94 -1.90
N PHE A 35 1.88 8.76 -3.19
CA PHE A 35 0.98 9.13 -4.30
C PHE A 35 0.85 10.64 -4.56
N PRO A 36 0.39 11.04 -5.77
CA PRO A 36 0.04 12.44 -6.06
C PRO A 36 -1.05 13.00 -5.15
N SER A 37 -1.04 14.31 -4.90
CA SER A 37 -1.99 14.97 -4.00
C SER A 37 -3.45 14.78 -4.40
N ASN A 38 -3.75 14.64 -5.69
CA ASN A 38 -5.10 14.39 -6.22
C ASN A 38 -5.47 12.90 -6.34
N ASN A 39 -4.66 11.99 -5.79
CA ASN A 39 -4.98 10.56 -5.75
C ASN A 39 -6.18 10.31 -4.81
N VAL A 40 -7.01 9.32 -5.14
CA VAL A 40 -8.16 8.91 -4.31
C VAL A 40 -7.77 8.55 -2.87
N TRP A 41 -6.55 8.06 -2.64
CA TRP A 41 -6.01 7.79 -1.31
C TRP A 41 -5.86 9.04 -0.43
N HIS A 42 -5.92 10.25 -1.02
CA HIS A 42 -5.91 11.53 -0.31
C HIS A 42 -7.27 12.20 -0.24
N ALA A 43 -8.36 11.53 -0.63
CA ALA A 43 -9.69 12.12 -0.57
C ALA A 43 -10.09 12.42 0.89
N ASP A 44 -10.45 13.68 1.20
CA ASP A 44 -11.08 14.02 2.47
C ASP A 44 -12.50 13.44 2.53
N VAL A 45 -12.67 12.41 3.36
CA VAL A 45 -13.94 11.71 3.57
C VAL A 45 -14.71 12.21 4.80
N SER A 46 -14.21 13.21 5.53
CA SER A 46 -14.76 13.65 6.82
C SER A 46 -16.20 14.21 6.74
N LYS A 47 -16.64 14.62 5.55
CA LYS A 47 -17.97 15.19 5.27
C LYS A 47 -18.84 14.28 4.39
N LEU A 48 -18.37 13.11 4.00
CA LEU A 48 -19.17 12.20 3.19
C LEU A 48 -20.32 11.61 4.02
N PRO A 49 -21.51 11.41 3.43
CA PRO A 49 -22.61 10.75 4.12
C PRO A 49 -22.22 9.31 4.46
N VAL A 50 -22.62 8.86 5.66
CA VAL A 50 -22.49 7.45 6.03
C VAL A 50 -23.29 6.59 5.04
N ASN A 51 -22.66 5.54 4.51
CA ASN A 51 -23.32 4.64 3.57
C ASN A 51 -24.49 3.91 4.26
N SER A 52 -25.61 3.70 3.54
CA SER A 52 -26.79 3.00 4.05
C SER A 52 -26.52 1.57 4.51
N HIS A 53 -25.44 0.94 4.04
CA HIS A 53 -24.99 -0.39 4.44
C HIS A 53 -24.02 -0.42 5.63
N SER A 54 -23.63 0.75 6.18
CA SER A 54 -22.61 0.84 7.24
C SER A 54 -22.95 -0.03 8.46
N SER A 55 -24.20 -0.03 8.91
CA SER A 55 -24.64 -0.86 10.04
C SER A 55 -24.49 -2.36 9.78
N ALA A 56 -24.76 -2.82 8.55
CA ALA A 56 -24.59 -4.22 8.16
C ALA A 56 -23.10 -4.61 8.16
N TRP A 57 -22.22 -3.76 7.63
CA TRP A 57 -20.77 -3.99 7.64
C TRP A 57 -20.21 -4.03 9.05
N LEU A 58 -20.58 -3.06 9.90
CA LEU A 58 -20.17 -3.03 11.31
C LEU A 58 -20.63 -4.28 12.06
N SER A 59 -21.87 -4.73 11.83
CA SER A 59 -22.36 -5.98 12.42
C SER A 59 -21.57 -7.20 11.93
N SER A 60 -21.19 -7.25 10.65
CA SER A 60 -20.40 -8.36 10.08
C SER A 60 -18.96 -8.39 10.62
N MET A 61 -18.41 -7.26 11.05
CA MET A 61 -17.07 -7.16 11.64
C MET A 61 -17.08 -7.29 13.18
N ASN A 62 -18.23 -7.61 13.78
CA ASN A 62 -18.42 -7.63 15.24
C ASN A 62 -17.99 -6.32 15.92
N ALA A 63 -18.27 -5.18 15.27
CA ALA A 63 -17.79 -3.86 15.66
C ALA A 63 -18.53 -3.26 16.88
N SER A 64 -19.33 -4.05 17.61
CA SER A 64 -19.96 -3.62 18.86
C SER A 64 -18.98 -3.55 20.04
N SER A 65 -17.73 -3.97 19.85
CA SER A 65 -16.66 -3.87 20.84
C SER A 65 -15.37 -3.36 20.21
N THR A 66 -14.46 -2.84 21.05
CA THR A 66 -13.09 -2.47 20.67
C THR A 66 -12.08 -3.54 21.08
N HIS A 67 -12.52 -4.79 21.29
CA HIS A 67 -11.64 -5.93 21.53
C HIS A 67 -11.03 -6.41 20.20
N LEU A 68 -10.22 -5.53 19.62
CA LEU A 68 -9.53 -5.76 18.36
C LEU A 68 -8.21 -6.47 18.64
N HIS A 69 -7.82 -7.35 17.73
CA HIS A 69 -6.47 -7.89 17.71
C HIS A 69 -5.50 -6.77 17.30
N PRO A 70 -4.56 -6.34 18.17
CA PRO A 70 -3.68 -5.23 17.84
C PRO A 70 -2.56 -5.71 16.93
N ASP A 71 -2.74 -5.53 15.62
CA ASP A 71 -1.71 -5.85 14.61
C ASP A 71 -0.64 -4.75 14.49
N PHE A 72 -0.21 -4.18 15.62
CA PHE A 72 0.74 -3.06 15.68
C PHE A 72 1.81 -3.24 16.76
N GLY A 73 3.07 -2.96 16.43
CA GLY A 73 4.18 -2.88 17.41
C GLY A 73 4.77 -4.23 17.82
N PRO A 74 5.90 -4.29 18.55
CA PRO A 74 6.58 -5.56 18.77
C PRO A 74 5.75 -6.51 19.64
N SER A 75 5.40 -7.69 19.11
CA SER A 75 4.75 -8.75 19.89
C SER A 75 5.79 -9.82 20.22
N GLY A 76 6.20 -9.89 21.49
CA GLY A 76 7.09 -10.96 21.96
C GLY A 76 8.53 -10.90 21.43
N GLY A 77 9.03 -9.72 21.02
CA GLY A 77 10.43 -9.52 20.62
C GLY A 77 10.69 -9.45 19.11
N PHE A 78 9.65 -9.65 18.28
CA PHE A 78 9.70 -9.40 16.84
C PHE A 78 8.73 -8.27 16.46
N PRO A 79 9.06 -7.42 15.47
CA PRO A 79 8.14 -6.40 15.00
C PRO A 79 6.88 -7.09 14.43
N TYR A 80 5.71 -6.76 14.99
CA TYR A 80 4.43 -7.15 14.43
C TYR A 80 4.07 -6.21 13.28
N GLY A 81 3.46 -6.77 12.22
CA GLY A 81 3.23 -6.08 10.96
C GLY A 81 4.42 -6.17 9.99
N ILE A 82 4.33 -5.45 8.87
CA ILE A 82 5.31 -5.47 7.79
C ILE A 82 6.28 -4.28 7.95
N PRO A 83 7.58 -4.52 8.23
CA PRO A 83 8.55 -3.44 8.31
C PRO A 83 8.89 -2.92 6.90
N TYR A 84 9.39 -1.68 6.84
CA TYR A 84 10.04 -1.16 5.63
C TYR A 84 11.39 -0.54 5.96
N ASP A 85 12.25 -0.47 4.94
CA ASP A 85 13.51 0.22 4.96
C ASP A 85 13.49 1.43 4.04
N VAL A 86 14.20 2.49 4.44
CA VAL A 86 14.51 3.60 3.55
C VAL A 86 15.96 3.51 3.15
N VAL A 87 16.20 3.46 1.84
CA VAL A 87 17.53 3.34 1.25
C VAL A 87 17.86 4.59 0.43
N SER A 88 19.15 4.82 0.20
CA SER A 88 19.59 5.80 -0.79
C SER A 88 19.55 5.20 -2.20
N SER A 89 19.53 6.06 -3.22
CA SER A 89 19.56 5.61 -4.62
C SER A 89 20.87 4.93 -5.04
N SER A 90 21.91 5.03 -4.20
CA SER A 90 23.19 4.35 -4.38
C SER A 90 23.22 2.94 -3.77
N HIS A 91 22.14 2.51 -3.11
CA HIS A 91 22.06 1.16 -2.54
C HIS A 91 22.22 0.11 -3.64
N ALA A 92 23.04 -0.91 -3.39
CA ALA A 92 23.22 -2.00 -4.33
C ALA A 92 21.89 -2.71 -4.58
N LYS A 93 21.65 -3.09 -5.84
CA LYS A 93 20.43 -3.80 -6.23
C LYS A 93 20.76 -5.19 -6.77
N VAL A 94 19.86 -6.13 -6.54
CA VAL A 94 19.95 -7.52 -6.99
C VAL A 94 18.76 -7.87 -7.86
N TYR A 95 18.96 -8.80 -8.78
CA TYR A 95 17.86 -9.51 -9.44
C TYR A 95 17.48 -10.71 -8.59
N LEU A 96 16.18 -10.99 -8.52
CA LEU A 96 15.66 -12.15 -7.81
C LEU A 96 15.14 -13.18 -8.82
N THR A 97 15.17 -14.44 -8.43
CA THR A 97 14.37 -15.48 -9.11
C THR A 97 12.99 -15.49 -8.49
N PHE A 98 11.95 -15.37 -9.32
CA PHE A 98 10.56 -15.30 -8.89
C PHE A 98 9.81 -16.60 -9.17
N ASP A 99 8.97 -17.04 -8.24
CA ASP A 99 8.01 -18.12 -8.48
C ASP A 99 6.90 -17.68 -9.44
N TYR A 100 6.40 -16.45 -9.25
CA TYR A 100 5.39 -15.81 -10.09
C TYR A 100 6.03 -14.73 -10.98
N ALA A 101 7.01 -15.13 -11.80
CA ALA A 101 7.79 -14.20 -12.62
C ALA A 101 6.94 -13.38 -13.60
N ASP A 102 5.91 -13.96 -14.22
CA ASP A 102 5.04 -13.28 -15.18
C ASP A 102 4.11 -12.22 -14.51
N GLU A 103 3.93 -12.33 -13.20
CA GLU A 103 3.18 -11.37 -12.40
C GLU A 103 4.07 -10.30 -11.74
N SER A 104 5.39 -10.43 -11.87
CA SER A 104 6.37 -9.61 -11.15
C SER A 104 7.06 -8.58 -12.04
N ASP A 105 7.42 -7.44 -11.46
CA ASP A 105 8.40 -6.54 -12.07
C ASP A 105 9.78 -7.21 -11.97
N LYS A 106 10.55 -7.23 -13.07
CA LYS A 106 11.80 -8.01 -13.12
C LYS A 106 12.92 -7.48 -12.22
N GLY A 107 12.82 -6.23 -11.78
CA GLY A 107 13.86 -5.59 -10.98
C GLY A 107 14.86 -4.76 -11.78
N PRO A 108 15.99 -4.39 -11.17
CA PRO A 108 16.54 -4.94 -9.92
C PRO A 108 15.98 -4.27 -8.64
N TYR A 109 16.13 -4.93 -7.49
CA TYR A 109 15.60 -4.54 -6.17
C TYR A 109 16.71 -4.17 -5.18
N PRO A 110 16.60 -3.11 -4.37
CA PRO A 110 17.57 -2.77 -3.32
C PRO A 110 17.41 -3.70 -2.10
N PHE A 111 17.68 -4.98 -2.29
CA PHE A 111 17.48 -6.04 -1.31
C PHE A 111 18.82 -6.63 -0.89
N ASP A 112 19.07 -6.69 0.42
CA ASP A 112 20.30 -7.21 1.02
C ASP A 112 20.03 -8.00 2.31
N GLY A 113 21.09 -8.53 2.93
CA GLY A 113 20.99 -9.31 4.15
C GLY A 113 20.58 -8.53 5.41
N ASN A 114 20.54 -7.19 5.33
CA ASN A 114 20.09 -6.33 6.43
C ASN A 114 18.64 -5.87 6.24
N THR A 115 18.05 -6.10 5.06
CA THR A 115 16.69 -5.69 4.75
C THR A 115 15.73 -6.35 5.74
N LYS A 116 14.83 -5.56 6.33
CA LYS A 116 13.84 -6.06 7.29
C LYS A 116 12.79 -6.87 6.54
N ILE A 117 12.46 -8.03 7.10
CA ILE A 117 11.46 -8.97 6.56
C ILE A 117 10.37 -9.14 7.61
N GLU A 118 9.11 -9.18 7.19
CA GLU A 118 7.96 -9.52 8.03
C GLU A 118 8.21 -10.83 8.79
N GLY A 119 8.00 -10.82 10.11
CA GLY A 119 8.32 -11.95 11.00
C GLY A 119 9.82 -12.20 11.20
N GLY A 120 10.69 -11.59 10.41
CA GLY A 120 12.15 -11.70 10.49
C GLY A 120 12.78 -12.64 9.47
N GLN A 121 14.11 -12.62 9.43
CA GLN A 121 14.92 -13.33 8.41
C GLN A 121 14.64 -14.84 8.33
N ASN A 122 14.25 -15.48 9.45
CA ASN A 122 14.00 -16.91 9.55
C ASN A 122 12.50 -17.27 9.71
N ALA A 123 11.58 -16.32 9.58
CA ALA A 123 10.15 -16.60 9.67
C ALA A 123 9.65 -17.44 8.49
N GLY A 124 8.61 -18.24 8.71
CA GLY A 124 7.78 -18.73 7.60
C GLY A 124 6.71 -17.70 7.23
N GLY A 125 5.78 -18.08 6.35
CA GLY A 125 4.65 -17.24 5.96
C GLY A 125 4.99 -16.25 4.84
N ASP A 126 4.35 -15.09 4.84
CA ASP A 126 4.37 -14.18 3.69
C ASP A 126 5.69 -13.43 3.50
N ARG A 127 6.45 -13.18 4.59
CA ARG A 127 7.82 -12.64 4.55
C ARG A 127 7.96 -11.42 3.63
N HIS A 128 7.05 -10.46 3.75
CA HIS A 128 7.14 -9.23 2.96
C HIS A 128 8.41 -8.44 3.28
N ALA A 129 9.10 -7.97 2.24
CA ALA A 129 10.21 -7.02 2.32
C ALA A 129 9.87 -5.76 1.54
N ILE A 130 9.86 -4.60 2.21
CA ILE A 130 9.49 -3.31 1.63
C ILE A 130 10.66 -2.34 1.73
N MET A 131 11.04 -1.72 0.60
CA MET A 131 12.13 -0.75 0.54
C MET A 131 11.68 0.51 -0.21
N ILE A 132 11.99 1.68 0.34
CA ILE A 132 11.76 2.98 -0.29
C ILE A 132 13.10 3.59 -0.67
N ASP A 133 13.32 3.85 -1.95
CA ASP A 133 14.44 4.65 -2.42
C ASP A 133 14.09 6.14 -2.24
N SER A 134 14.70 6.77 -1.24
CA SER A 134 14.46 8.17 -0.87
C SER A 134 14.86 9.19 -1.93
N GLY A 135 15.74 8.84 -2.87
CA GLY A 135 16.17 9.76 -3.93
C GLY A 135 15.33 9.66 -5.20
N THR A 136 14.72 8.50 -5.48
CA THR A 136 13.86 8.31 -6.66
C THR A 136 12.37 8.23 -6.34
N CYS A 137 12.02 8.18 -5.05
CA CYS A 137 10.66 7.95 -4.56
C CYS A 137 9.99 6.72 -5.20
N LYS A 138 10.80 5.65 -5.36
CA LYS A 138 10.32 4.33 -5.75
C LYS A 138 10.19 3.46 -4.52
N LEU A 139 9.09 2.73 -4.45
CA LEU A 139 8.89 1.66 -3.49
C LEU A 139 9.06 0.32 -4.21
N TYR A 140 9.73 -0.60 -3.53
CA TYR A 140 10.00 -1.96 -3.96
C TYR A 140 9.42 -2.90 -2.92
N GLU A 141 8.60 -3.85 -3.35
CA GLU A 141 8.05 -4.88 -2.47
C GLU A 141 8.38 -6.26 -3.02
N LEU A 142 8.69 -7.18 -2.11
CA LEU A 142 8.86 -8.60 -2.37
C LEU A 142 7.95 -9.39 -1.44
N TYR A 143 7.26 -10.38 -2.00
CA TYR A 143 6.52 -11.42 -1.27
C TYR A 143 7.38 -12.69 -1.19
N ASP A 144 7.28 -13.43 -0.09
CA ASP A 144 8.08 -14.62 0.23
C ASP A 144 9.59 -14.40 0.03
N ALA A 145 10.13 -13.31 0.60
CA ALA A 145 11.49 -12.88 0.32
C ALA A 145 12.56 -13.74 1.03
N HIS A 146 13.53 -14.25 0.27
CA HIS A 146 14.68 -15.00 0.79
C HIS A 146 15.98 -14.40 0.27
N TYR A 147 16.73 -13.75 1.17
CA TYR A 147 18.04 -13.22 0.82
C TYR A 147 19.10 -14.32 0.79
N SER A 148 19.89 -14.35 -0.27
CA SER A 148 21.13 -15.11 -0.34
C SER A 148 22.16 -14.38 -1.19
N SER A 149 23.41 -14.32 -0.72
CA SER A 149 24.51 -13.72 -1.49
C SER A 149 24.83 -14.47 -2.79
N SER A 150 24.39 -15.72 -2.92
CA SER A 150 24.57 -16.54 -4.13
C SER A 150 23.34 -16.54 -5.05
N GLY A 151 22.24 -15.89 -4.67
CA GLY A 151 21.02 -15.83 -5.47
C GLY A 151 19.78 -15.72 -4.59
N SER A 152 19.27 -14.50 -4.44
CA SER A 152 18.02 -14.24 -3.71
C SER A 152 16.81 -14.72 -4.50
N THR A 153 15.78 -15.18 -3.79
CA THR A 153 14.50 -15.61 -4.35
C THR A 153 13.35 -14.86 -3.70
N ALA A 154 12.22 -14.81 -4.39
CA ALA A 154 10.96 -14.28 -3.87
C ALA A 154 9.79 -14.97 -4.58
N GLY A 155 8.62 -15.03 -3.96
CA GLY A 155 7.41 -15.47 -4.63
C GLY A 155 7.04 -14.51 -5.76
N SER A 156 6.92 -13.21 -5.44
CA SER A 156 6.65 -12.16 -6.41
C SER A 156 7.31 -10.83 -6.03
N GLY A 157 7.37 -9.89 -6.98
CA GLY A 157 7.94 -8.57 -6.75
C GLY A 157 7.22 -7.45 -7.49
N ALA A 158 7.16 -6.28 -6.87
CA ALA A 158 6.53 -5.08 -7.43
C ALA A 158 7.42 -3.84 -7.24
N ILE A 159 7.42 -2.96 -8.24
CA ILE A 159 8.15 -1.69 -8.24
C ILE A 159 7.20 -0.58 -8.67
N TRP A 160 6.92 0.35 -7.78
CA TRP A 160 6.05 1.49 -8.10
C TRP A 160 6.66 2.83 -7.72
N SER A 161 6.25 3.86 -8.47
CA SER A 161 6.60 5.24 -8.17
C SER A 161 5.58 5.81 -7.20
N LEU A 162 6.05 6.34 -6.08
CA LEU A 162 5.21 7.02 -5.10
C LEU A 162 4.78 8.42 -5.58
N THR A 163 5.27 8.89 -6.72
CA THR A 163 4.92 10.20 -7.29
C THR A 163 4.00 10.09 -8.51
N SER A 164 3.50 8.88 -8.82
CA SER A 164 2.67 8.63 -10.00
C SER A 164 1.46 7.75 -9.66
N THR A 165 0.38 7.92 -10.44
CA THR A 165 -0.78 7.02 -10.45
C THR A 165 -0.75 6.03 -11.63
N SER A 166 0.27 6.10 -12.48
CA SER A 166 0.41 5.20 -13.62
C SER A 166 0.76 3.80 -13.14
N THR A 167 -0.05 2.83 -13.54
CA THR A 167 0.15 1.40 -13.28
C THR A 167 1.01 0.72 -14.34
N THR A 168 1.74 1.49 -15.16
CA THR A 168 2.67 0.95 -16.16
C THR A 168 3.78 0.16 -15.46
N ARG A 169 3.76 -1.18 -15.65
CA ARG A 169 4.79 -2.10 -15.17
C ARG A 169 6.16 -1.64 -15.65
N SER A 170 7.17 -1.80 -14.81
CA SER A 170 8.55 -1.55 -15.21
C SER A 170 8.98 -2.73 -16.08
N ALA A 171 9.03 -2.53 -17.40
CA ALA A 171 9.33 -3.57 -18.39
C ALA A 171 10.74 -4.19 -18.24
#